data_AF-A0A7W1K0J0-F1
#
_entry.id   AF-A0A7W1K0J0-F1
#
_cell.length_a   1.000
_cell.length_b   1.000
_cell.length_c   1.000
_cell.angle_alpha   90.00
_cell.angle_beta   90.00
_cell.angle_gamma   90.00
#
_symmetry.space_group_name_H-M   'P 1'
#
loop_
_entity.id
_entity.type
_entity.pdbx_description
1 polymer ?
#
loop_
_entity_poly.entity_id
_entity_poly.type
_entity_poly.pdbx_seq_one_letter_code
_entity_poly.pdbx_strand_id
1 'polypeptide(L)'
;MASEELVVHGAREHNLKDIDVRLPRNKLICITGLSGSGKSSLAFDTIYAEGQRRYVESLSAYARQFLQMMEKPDVDSIEGLSPAISIDQKTTSRNPRSTVGTVTEIYDYLRLLYARVGRPHCPVCGKPITGQSQESIVDQILQLPEGTKFTVNAPVVRDRKGEYKDVFEELRNEGFTRVKVDGVQHPLEDEISLDKKFKHTIEVVVDRLTMKTDLRTRLAQSVETAAQLADGLVSIDIVDEDRSLLFSERFACPDHGVSLPELQPRIFSFNSPHGACPRCTGLGAQQEIDPDLLVPDPSLSISEGALVPWSVGNSGFYESVIQAIAERYEIPLDEPWENLTEEEQDLFLYGTEGERLYVSYRNRMGRRRSYMLAFEGIIPSLERRYRETDSATQRERIEEYMSFRPCPVCKGARLKPEVLAVTVGEKNIHEFTQMSVTRALQFLDGLELTQTEQLIGARIVKEIRERLTFLDNVGVGYLQLDRASATLSGGEAQRLRLATQIGSQLVGVLYILDEPSIGLHQRDNDKLIGTLERLRDLGNTVLVVEHDEQMMRSSDWLVDMGPGAGEHGGHVVAEGTAAKVERTKG
;
A
#
# COMPACT_ATOMS: atom_id res chain seq x y z
N MET A 1 26.60 29.70 -25.96
CA MET A 1 25.76 28.70 -26.67
C MET A 1 26.00 27.38 -25.96
N ALA A 2 24.96 26.62 -25.63
CA ALA A 2 25.17 25.30 -25.06
C ALA A 2 25.92 24.45 -26.10
N SER A 3 26.97 23.75 -25.70
CA SER A 3 27.64 22.78 -26.59
C SER A 3 26.58 21.81 -27.14
N GLU A 4 26.57 21.61 -28.46
CA GLU A 4 25.67 20.67 -29.14
C GLU A 4 26.11 19.20 -28.93
N GLU A 5 27.32 19.00 -28.42
CA GLU A 5 27.92 17.69 -28.16
C GLU A 5 28.32 17.55 -26.69
N LEU A 6 28.24 16.31 -26.19
CA LEU A 6 28.88 15.83 -24.97
C LEU A 6 30.23 15.24 -25.38
N VAL A 7 31.32 15.82 -24.87
CA VAL A 7 32.68 15.42 -25.23
C VAL A 7 33.37 14.87 -24.00
N VAL A 8 33.86 13.64 -24.10
CA VAL A 8 34.65 12.95 -23.06
C VAL A 8 36.08 12.90 -23.55
N HIS A 9 37.02 13.37 -22.73
CA HIS A 9 38.45 13.39 -23.03
C HIS A 9 39.25 12.55 -22.05
N GLY A 10 40.09 11.65 -22.58
CA GLY A 10 41.03 10.84 -21.82
C GLY A 10 40.37 9.99 -20.72
N ALA A 11 39.30 9.25 -21.03
CA ALA A 11 38.67 8.36 -20.05
C ALA A 11 39.50 7.10 -19.84
N ARG A 12 39.83 6.80 -18.57
CA ARG A 12 40.72 5.71 -18.13
C ARG A 12 40.14 4.86 -17.01
N GLU A 13 38.87 5.09 -16.65
CA GLU A 13 38.17 4.30 -15.63
C GLU A 13 38.22 2.80 -15.96
N HIS A 14 38.58 1.97 -14.97
CA HIS A 14 38.75 0.52 -15.11
C HIS A 14 39.70 0.08 -16.23
N ASN A 15 39.15 -0.44 -17.34
CA ASN A 15 39.93 -0.96 -18.47
C ASN A 15 39.96 -0.02 -19.68
N LEU A 16 39.37 1.18 -19.57
CA LEU A 16 39.39 2.19 -20.63
C LEU A 16 40.82 2.65 -20.93
N LYS A 17 41.14 2.83 -22.22
CA LYS A 17 42.50 3.06 -22.71
C LYS A 17 42.69 4.51 -23.18
N ASP A 18 42.45 5.45 -22.28
CA ASP A 18 42.60 6.89 -22.53
C ASP A 18 41.78 7.35 -23.74
N ILE A 19 40.48 7.03 -23.71
CA ILE A 19 39.60 7.22 -24.86
C ILE A 19 38.98 8.62 -24.92
N ASP A 20 38.87 9.15 -26.14
CA ASP A 20 38.13 10.35 -26.47
C ASP A 20 36.83 9.97 -27.22
N VAL A 21 35.67 10.51 -26.80
CA VAL A 21 34.36 10.19 -27.40
C VAL A 21 33.53 11.47 -27.57
N ARG A 22 32.81 11.59 -28.69
CA ARG A 22 31.97 12.75 -29.03
C ARG A 22 30.53 12.38 -29.30
N LEU A 23 29.68 12.63 -28.31
CA LEU A 23 28.30 12.19 -28.28
C LEU A 23 27.34 13.34 -28.63
N PRO A 24 26.47 13.21 -29.65
CA PRO A 24 25.53 14.27 -29.99
C PRO A 24 24.44 14.42 -28.92
N ARG A 25 24.16 15.65 -28.47
CA ARG A 25 23.10 15.88 -27.47
C ARG A 25 21.72 15.85 -28.10
N ASN A 26 20.71 15.60 -27.26
CA ASN A 26 19.30 15.48 -27.64
C ASN A 26 19.04 14.33 -28.63
N LYS A 27 19.86 13.28 -28.53
CA LYS A 27 19.82 12.09 -29.38
C LYS A 27 19.71 10.82 -28.55
N LEU A 28 19.24 9.75 -29.19
CA LEU A 28 19.25 8.40 -28.67
C LEU A 28 20.56 7.73 -29.07
N ILE A 29 21.44 7.55 -28.11
CA ILE A 29 22.80 7.04 -28.28
C ILE A 29 22.86 5.61 -27.74
N CYS A 30 23.38 4.68 -28.52
CA CYS A 30 23.60 3.30 -28.11
C CYS A 30 25.12 3.04 -27.96
N ILE A 31 25.54 2.51 -26.81
CA ILE A 31 26.88 1.98 -26.58
C ILE A 31 26.79 0.46 -26.65
N THR A 32 27.55 -0.14 -27.56
CA THR A 32 27.53 -1.58 -27.84
C THR A 32 28.94 -2.16 -27.79
N GLY A 33 29.06 -3.49 -27.93
CA GLY A 33 30.32 -4.22 -27.87
C GLY A 33 30.29 -5.43 -26.95
N LEU A 34 31.38 -6.20 -26.92
CA LEU A 34 31.48 -7.45 -26.15
C LEU A 34 31.31 -7.23 -24.63
N SER A 35 30.86 -8.25 -23.91
CA SER A 35 30.82 -8.19 -22.44
C SER A 35 32.24 -7.96 -21.88
N GLY A 36 32.38 -6.97 -20.99
CA GLY A 36 33.69 -6.54 -20.47
C GLY A 36 34.52 -5.67 -21.42
N SER A 37 33.97 -5.16 -22.53
CA SER A 37 34.70 -4.26 -23.44
C SER A 37 34.86 -2.81 -22.93
N GLY A 38 34.27 -2.47 -21.79
CA GLY A 38 34.33 -1.14 -21.17
C GLY A 38 33.06 -0.28 -21.35
N LYS A 39 31.95 -0.85 -21.87
CA LYS A 39 30.67 -0.13 -22.06
C LYS A 39 30.17 0.54 -20.78
N SER A 40 30.04 -0.24 -19.71
CA SER A 40 29.54 0.25 -18.42
C SER A 40 30.54 1.20 -17.75
N SER A 41 31.84 0.97 -17.93
CA SER A 41 32.89 1.86 -17.44
C SER A 41 32.80 3.25 -18.06
N LEU A 42 32.51 3.34 -19.36
CA LEU A 42 32.28 4.62 -20.04
C LEU A 42 30.93 5.24 -19.62
N ALA A 43 29.84 4.48 -19.71
CA ALA A 43 28.49 5.00 -19.48
C ALA A 43 28.21 5.36 -18.01
N PHE A 44 28.48 4.43 -17.09
CA PHE A 44 28.09 4.54 -15.69
C PHE A 44 29.24 5.05 -14.81
N ASP A 45 30.40 4.42 -14.91
CA ASP A 45 31.50 4.73 -13.99
C ASP A 45 32.20 6.04 -14.36
N THR A 46 32.09 6.50 -15.61
CA THR A 46 32.64 7.78 -16.07
C THR A 46 31.56 8.85 -16.27
N ILE A 47 30.69 8.71 -17.28
CA ILE A 47 29.76 9.79 -17.70
C ILE A 47 28.69 10.04 -16.63
N TYR A 48 28.00 8.98 -16.16
CA TYR A 48 26.99 9.12 -15.11
C TYR A 48 27.60 9.61 -13.79
N ALA A 49 28.72 9.01 -13.35
CA ALA A 49 29.38 9.37 -12.11
C ALA A 49 29.76 10.87 -12.08
N GLU A 50 30.36 11.38 -13.15
CA GLU A 50 30.72 12.79 -13.25
C GLU A 50 29.47 13.69 -13.35
N GLY A 51 28.42 13.25 -14.04
CA GLY A 51 27.16 13.99 -14.17
C GLY A 51 26.44 14.15 -12.84
N GLN A 52 26.36 13.05 -12.07
CA GLN A 52 25.81 13.04 -10.72
C GLN A 52 26.65 13.91 -9.79
N ARG A 53 27.98 13.78 -9.83
CA ARG A 53 28.91 14.56 -8.99
C ARG A 53 28.73 16.06 -9.22
N ARG A 54 28.76 16.52 -10.47
CA ARG A 54 28.58 17.95 -10.82
C ARG A 54 27.22 18.49 -10.39
N TYR A 55 26.16 17.69 -10.53
CA TYR A 55 24.82 18.09 -10.10
C TYR A 55 24.74 18.22 -8.57
N VAL A 56 25.20 17.23 -7.80
CA VAL A 56 25.19 17.27 -6.34
C VAL A 56 26.09 18.38 -5.80
N GLU A 57 27.21 18.68 -6.48
CA GLU A 57 28.12 19.79 -6.14
C GLU A 57 27.42 21.15 -6.23
N SER A 58 26.39 21.27 -7.07
CA SER A 58 25.60 22.49 -7.21
C SER A 58 24.51 22.67 -6.14
N LEU A 59 24.10 21.59 -5.44
CA LEU A 59 22.93 21.63 -4.54
C LEU A 59 23.16 22.44 -3.26
N SER A 60 24.30 22.26 -2.59
CA SER A 60 24.62 23.04 -1.37
C SER A 60 26.11 23.02 -1.07
N ALA A 61 26.59 24.05 -0.37
CA ALA A 61 27.98 24.11 0.10
C ALA A 61 28.33 22.95 1.05
N TYR A 62 27.36 22.48 1.83
CA TYR A 62 27.50 21.32 2.71
C TYR A 62 27.66 20.01 1.92
N ALA A 63 26.83 19.80 0.89
CA ALA A 63 26.95 18.62 0.02
C ALA A 63 28.32 18.50 -0.65
N ARG A 64 28.95 19.64 -1.00
CA ARG A 64 30.32 19.66 -1.55
C ARG A 64 31.35 19.04 -0.61
N GLN A 65 31.20 19.21 0.71
CA GLN A 65 32.12 18.64 1.69
C GLN A 65 32.08 17.11 1.69
N PHE A 66 30.90 16.51 1.49
CA PHE A 66 30.75 15.05 1.38
C PHE A 66 31.26 14.51 0.05
N LEU A 67 31.05 15.26 -1.04
CA LEU A 67 31.52 14.86 -2.36
C LEU A 67 33.04 14.84 -2.48
N GLN A 68 33.77 15.66 -1.71
CA GLN A 68 35.24 15.62 -1.70
C GLN A 68 35.80 14.28 -1.20
N MET A 69 35.00 13.48 -0.48
CA MET A 69 35.38 12.14 -0.05
C MET A 69 35.05 11.06 -1.09
N MET A 70 34.28 11.38 -2.14
CA MET A 70 33.99 10.44 -3.22
C MET A 70 35.15 10.44 -4.20
N GLU A 71 35.54 9.24 -4.63
CA GLU A 71 36.53 9.04 -5.68
C GLU A 71 36.02 9.66 -6.99
N LYS A 72 36.85 10.50 -7.62
CA LYS A 72 36.52 11.09 -8.92
C LYS A 72 36.84 10.06 -10.00
N PRO A 73 35.99 9.93 -11.04
CA PRO A 73 36.32 9.07 -12.16
C PRO A 73 37.61 9.53 -12.84
N ASP A 74 38.43 8.59 -13.29
CA ASP A 74 39.68 8.86 -13.99
C ASP A 74 39.39 9.30 -15.44
N VAL A 75 39.23 10.60 -15.60
CA VAL A 75 38.97 11.27 -16.88
C VAL A 75 39.62 12.65 -16.88
N ASP A 76 40.20 13.08 -18.01
CA ASP A 76 40.85 14.40 -18.09
C ASP A 76 39.82 15.53 -18.07
N SER A 77 38.79 15.42 -18.91
CA SER A 77 37.69 16.38 -18.90
C SER A 77 36.43 15.81 -19.54
N ILE A 78 35.28 16.35 -19.11
CA ILE A 78 34.00 16.11 -19.78
C ILE A 78 33.30 17.45 -20.00
N GLU A 79 32.96 17.77 -21.23
CA GLU A 79 32.28 18.99 -21.64
C GLU A 79 30.85 18.70 -22.13
N GLY A 80 29.93 19.66 -21.97
CA GLY A 80 28.54 19.49 -22.43
C GLY A 80 27.68 18.53 -21.59
N LEU A 81 28.16 18.09 -20.43
CA LEU A 81 27.47 17.15 -19.55
C LEU A 81 26.22 17.76 -18.91
N SER A 82 25.08 17.11 -19.12
CA SER A 82 23.81 17.47 -18.47
C SER A 82 23.68 16.75 -17.12
N PRO A 83 22.78 17.18 -16.21
CA PRO A 83 22.44 16.38 -15.03
C PRO A 83 22.07 14.96 -15.46
N ALA A 84 22.74 13.97 -14.88
CA ALA A 84 22.62 12.59 -15.29
C ALA A 84 21.72 11.79 -14.33
N ILE A 85 20.86 10.94 -14.90
CA ILE A 85 20.02 9.98 -14.17
C ILE A 85 20.31 8.58 -14.72
N SER A 86 20.70 7.66 -13.85
CA SER A 86 20.88 6.26 -14.21
C SER A 86 19.61 5.44 -13.99
N ILE A 87 19.37 4.49 -14.88
CA ILE A 87 18.33 3.47 -14.78
C ILE A 87 19.03 2.12 -14.93
N ASP A 88 19.58 1.64 -13.82
CA ASP A 88 20.33 0.39 -13.73
C ASP A 88 19.46 -0.79 -13.27
N GLN A 89 20.01 -2.00 -13.41
CA GLN A 89 19.39 -3.25 -12.94
C GLN A 89 19.45 -3.45 -11.42
N LYS A 90 19.97 -2.48 -10.64
CA LYS A 90 20.11 -2.70 -9.18
C LYS A 90 18.74 -2.86 -8.57
N THR A 91 18.59 -3.97 -7.82
CA THR A 91 17.31 -4.39 -7.22
C THR A 91 16.53 -3.24 -6.58
N THR A 92 15.22 -3.24 -6.81
CA THR A 92 14.27 -2.38 -6.10
C THR A 92 14.44 -2.56 -4.59
N SER A 93 14.18 -1.48 -3.84
CA SER A 93 14.18 -1.50 -2.39
C SER A 93 13.37 -2.69 -1.86
N ARG A 94 13.98 -3.51 -1.01
CA ARG A 94 13.36 -4.67 -0.35
C ARG A 94 12.46 -4.29 0.82
N ASN A 95 12.08 -3.02 0.94
CA ASN A 95 11.21 -2.56 2.02
C ASN A 95 9.81 -3.21 1.86
N PRO A 96 9.32 -3.97 2.85
CA PRO A 96 8.03 -4.68 2.76
C PRO A 96 6.83 -3.74 2.59
N ARG A 97 6.97 -2.45 2.94
CA ARG A 97 5.92 -1.44 2.73
C ARG A 97 5.89 -0.87 1.32
N SER A 98 6.94 -1.08 0.52
CA SER A 98 6.99 -0.57 -0.85
C SER A 98 6.19 -1.46 -1.80
N THR A 99 5.32 -0.84 -2.59
CA THR A 99 4.53 -1.47 -3.65
C THR A 99 4.79 -0.79 -4.99
N VAL A 100 4.34 -1.41 -6.09
CA VAL A 100 4.32 -0.81 -7.44
C VAL A 100 3.70 0.59 -7.40
N GLY A 101 2.55 0.74 -6.74
CA GLY A 101 1.84 2.02 -6.62
C GLY A 101 2.59 3.09 -5.84
N THR A 102 3.37 2.72 -4.80
CA THR A 102 4.17 3.71 -4.06
C THR A 102 5.45 4.10 -4.81
N VAL A 103 6.09 3.17 -5.50
CA VAL A 103 7.33 3.44 -6.27
C VAL A 103 7.05 4.32 -7.48
N THR A 104 5.84 4.24 -8.03
CA THR A 104 5.39 5.03 -9.19
C THR A 104 4.67 6.32 -8.79
N GLU A 105 4.51 6.58 -7.49
CA GLU A 105 3.72 7.69 -6.92
C GLU A 105 2.23 7.67 -7.32
N ILE A 106 1.77 6.67 -8.08
CA ILE A 106 0.36 6.52 -8.46
C ILE A 106 -0.52 6.43 -7.22
N TYR A 107 -0.04 5.71 -6.18
CA TYR A 107 -0.75 5.62 -4.92
C TYR A 107 -0.92 6.98 -4.26
N ASP A 108 0.05 7.90 -4.40
CA ASP A 108 -0.05 9.23 -3.81
C ASP A 108 -1.15 10.07 -4.46
N TYR A 109 -1.26 9.99 -5.79
CA TYR A 109 -2.37 10.59 -6.53
C TYR A 109 -3.71 9.93 -6.22
N LEU A 110 -3.74 8.61 -6.01
CA LEU A 110 -4.95 7.92 -5.55
C LEU A 110 -5.40 8.43 -4.18
N ARG A 111 -4.49 8.59 -3.21
CA ARG A 111 -4.83 9.18 -1.91
C ARG A 111 -5.42 10.59 -2.06
N LEU A 112 -4.89 11.39 -2.97
CA LEU A 112 -5.45 12.72 -3.28
C LEU A 112 -6.83 12.62 -3.91
N LEU A 113 -7.03 11.70 -4.87
CA LEU A 113 -8.32 11.48 -5.53
C LEU A 113 -9.39 11.06 -4.51
N TYR A 114 -9.13 10.01 -3.73
CA TYR A 114 -10.07 9.50 -2.73
C TYR A 114 -10.35 10.50 -1.60
N ALA A 115 -9.39 11.37 -1.26
CA ALA A 115 -9.65 12.45 -0.31
C ALA A 115 -10.54 13.57 -0.86
N ARG A 116 -10.51 13.82 -2.18
CA ARG A 116 -11.21 14.95 -2.80
C ARG A 116 -12.57 14.59 -3.38
N VAL A 117 -12.72 13.40 -3.96
CA VAL A 117 -13.95 12.94 -4.62
C VAL A 117 -14.49 11.63 -4.05
N GLY A 118 -13.86 11.10 -2.99
CA GLY A 118 -14.30 9.87 -2.35
C GLY A 118 -15.62 10.05 -1.60
N ARG A 119 -16.51 9.08 -1.75
CA ARG A 119 -17.80 9.00 -1.06
C ARG A 119 -17.66 8.03 0.10
N PRO A 120 -17.73 8.50 1.37
CA PRO A 120 -17.60 7.61 2.52
C PRO A 120 -18.90 6.85 2.76
N HIS A 121 -18.78 5.59 3.12
CA HIS A 121 -19.90 4.72 3.48
C HIS A 121 -19.69 4.16 4.89
N CYS A 122 -20.77 3.68 5.52
CA CYS A 122 -20.65 2.92 6.75
C CYS A 122 -20.08 1.52 6.44
N PRO A 123 -19.01 1.07 7.11
CA PRO A 123 -18.45 -0.27 6.90
C PRO A 123 -19.38 -1.39 7.39
N VAL A 124 -20.41 -1.09 8.18
CA VAL A 124 -21.36 -2.08 8.71
C VAL A 124 -22.62 -2.19 7.85
N CYS A 125 -23.28 -1.07 7.53
CA CYS A 125 -24.53 -1.09 6.76
C CYS A 125 -24.42 -0.61 5.31
N GLY A 126 -23.25 -0.15 4.86
CA GLY A 126 -23.03 0.33 3.50
C GLY A 126 -23.71 1.66 3.14
N LYS A 127 -24.51 2.25 4.04
CA LYS A 127 -25.17 3.53 3.78
C LYS A 127 -24.15 4.66 3.61
N PRO A 128 -24.37 5.63 2.70
CA PRO A 128 -23.51 6.79 2.56
C PRO A 128 -23.44 7.57 3.88
N ILE A 129 -22.23 7.98 4.25
CA ILE A 129 -21.98 8.88 5.36
C ILE A 129 -21.79 10.27 4.76
N THR A 130 -22.52 11.27 5.25
CA THR A 130 -22.31 12.66 4.85
C THR A 130 -22.12 13.49 6.09
N GLY A 131 -20.93 14.09 6.24
CA GLY A 131 -20.73 15.22 7.15
C GLY A 131 -21.25 16.49 6.46
N GLN A 132 -22.06 17.27 7.16
CA GLN A 132 -22.62 18.52 6.63
C GLN A 132 -22.38 19.66 7.64
N SER A 133 -22.04 20.87 7.17
CA SER A 133 -21.98 22.02 8.08
C SER A 133 -23.37 22.34 8.63
N GLN A 134 -23.45 22.96 9.80
CA GLN A 134 -24.72 23.45 10.36
C GLN A 134 -25.50 24.30 9.34
N GLU A 135 -24.82 25.18 8.61
CA GLU A 135 -25.43 25.99 7.55
C GLU A 135 -26.03 25.14 6.44
N SER A 136 -25.34 24.09 5.99
CA SER A 136 -25.86 23.18 4.96
C SER A 136 -27.06 22.36 5.46
N ILE A 137 -27.05 21.96 6.74
CA ILE A 137 -28.19 21.26 7.37
C ILE A 137 -29.40 22.20 7.39
N VAL A 138 -29.20 23.45 7.82
CA VAL A 138 -30.24 24.49 7.84
C VAL A 138 -30.77 24.74 6.43
N ASP A 139 -29.89 24.89 5.43
CA ASP A 139 -30.28 25.12 4.04
C ASP A 139 -31.07 23.96 3.44
N GLN A 140 -30.73 22.70 3.77
CA GLN A 140 -31.52 21.53 3.35
C GLN A 140 -32.89 21.50 4.00
N ILE A 141 -32.99 21.79 5.30
CA ILE A 141 -34.27 21.82 6.00
C ILE A 141 -35.16 22.93 5.42
N LEU A 142 -34.60 24.10 5.08
CA LEU A 142 -35.33 25.22 4.46
C LEU A 142 -35.89 24.90 3.05
N GLN A 143 -35.50 23.78 2.42
CA GLN A 143 -36.09 23.32 1.16
C GLN A 143 -37.43 22.60 1.35
N LEU A 144 -37.84 22.28 2.58
CA LEU A 144 -39.15 21.68 2.84
C LEU A 144 -40.29 22.64 2.43
N PRO A 145 -41.46 22.11 2.01
CA PRO A 145 -42.60 22.93 1.64
C PRO A 145 -43.06 23.89 2.76
N GLU A 146 -43.58 25.05 2.36
CA GLU A 146 -44.14 26.00 3.31
C GLU A 146 -45.33 25.38 4.07
N GLY A 147 -45.39 25.59 5.39
CA GLY A 147 -46.41 25.00 6.26
C GLY A 147 -46.09 23.61 6.83
N THR A 148 -45.03 22.93 6.39
CA THR A 148 -44.60 21.65 6.98
C THR A 148 -44.25 21.81 8.46
N LYS A 149 -44.81 20.94 9.32
CA LYS A 149 -44.50 20.91 10.75
C LYS A 149 -43.41 19.87 11.04
N PHE A 150 -42.39 20.27 11.78
CA PHE A 150 -41.30 19.38 12.13
C PHE A 150 -40.74 19.68 13.52
N THR A 151 -40.12 18.68 14.14
CA THR A 151 -39.38 18.84 15.41
C THR A 151 -37.90 18.67 15.19
N VAL A 152 -37.11 19.55 15.81
CA VAL A 152 -35.66 19.43 15.88
C VAL A 152 -35.31 18.66 17.13
N ASN A 153 -34.71 17.49 16.97
CA ASN A 153 -34.39 16.57 18.04
C ASN A 153 -32.88 16.34 18.14
N ALA A 154 -32.38 16.20 19.37
CA ALA A 154 -31.00 15.82 19.67
C ALA A 154 -30.96 14.34 20.12
N PRO A 155 -30.46 13.40 19.30
CA PRO A 155 -30.42 11.99 19.65
C PRO A 155 -29.26 11.68 20.60
N VAL A 156 -29.47 11.91 21.90
CA VAL A 156 -28.46 11.75 22.97
C VAL A 156 -28.07 10.29 23.22
N VAL A 157 -28.99 9.34 23.05
CA VAL A 157 -28.74 7.90 23.19
C VAL A 157 -29.40 7.16 22.03
N ARG A 158 -28.71 6.21 21.42
CA ARG A 158 -29.24 5.43 20.29
C ARG A 158 -28.88 3.97 20.40
N ASP A 159 -29.91 3.11 20.40
CA ASP A 159 -29.80 1.64 20.40
C ASP A 159 -28.78 1.08 21.42
N ARG A 160 -28.70 1.68 22.62
CA ARG A 160 -27.79 1.26 23.69
C ARG A 160 -28.57 0.77 24.90
N LYS A 161 -28.00 -0.21 25.62
CA LYS A 161 -28.60 -0.79 26.82
C LYS A 161 -28.27 0.06 28.06
N GLY A 162 -29.28 0.37 28.87
CA GLY A 162 -29.09 1.13 30.10
C GLY A 162 -30.38 1.74 30.62
N GLU A 163 -30.37 2.18 31.88
CA GLU A 163 -31.52 2.86 32.50
C GLU A 163 -31.51 4.38 32.27
N TYR A 164 -30.34 4.96 31.93
CA TYR A 164 -30.14 6.37 31.56
C TYR A 164 -30.74 7.42 32.51
N LYS A 165 -30.92 7.11 33.80
CA LYS A 165 -31.45 8.05 34.81
C LYS A 165 -30.64 9.35 34.89
N ASP A 166 -29.32 9.22 34.90
CA ASP A 166 -28.39 10.36 34.96
C ASP A 166 -28.60 11.30 33.76
N VAL A 167 -28.83 10.75 32.56
CA VAL A 167 -29.09 11.54 31.34
C VAL A 167 -30.39 12.33 31.47
N PHE A 168 -31.46 11.73 32.01
CA PHE A 168 -32.73 12.44 32.22
C PHE A 168 -32.64 13.52 33.31
N GLU A 169 -31.77 13.38 34.30
CA GLU A 169 -31.51 14.41 35.31
C GLU A 169 -30.69 15.58 34.74
N GLU A 170 -29.64 15.29 33.96
CA GLU A 170 -28.86 16.31 33.25
C GLU A 170 -29.73 17.17 32.33
N LEU A 171 -30.57 16.52 31.51
CA LEU A 171 -31.48 17.22 30.60
C LEU A 171 -32.52 18.08 31.33
N ARG A 172 -32.97 17.66 32.52
CA ARG A 172 -33.84 18.48 33.38
C ARG A 172 -33.13 19.71 33.93
N ASN A 173 -31.87 19.54 34.37
CA ASN A 173 -31.06 20.64 34.88
C ASN A 173 -30.74 21.68 33.79
N GLU A 174 -30.61 21.24 32.54
CA GLU A 174 -30.43 22.13 31.38
C GLU A 174 -31.74 22.79 30.91
N GLY A 175 -32.90 22.40 31.46
CA GLY A 175 -34.19 23.05 31.24
C GLY A 175 -35.04 22.47 30.10
N PHE A 176 -34.70 21.28 29.59
CA PHE A 176 -35.54 20.60 28.59
C PHE A 176 -36.82 20.05 29.22
N THR A 177 -37.93 20.13 28.47
CA THR A 177 -39.26 19.74 28.97
C THR A 177 -39.78 18.44 28.37
N ARG A 178 -39.24 18.03 27.21
CA ARG A 178 -39.71 16.87 26.45
C ARG A 178 -38.56 16.02 25.94
N VAL A 179 -38.78 14.72 25.99
CA VAL A 179 -37.89 13.70 25.46
C VAL A 179 -38.71 12.67 24.70
N LYS A 180 -38.12 12.06 23.68
CA LYS A 180 -38.69 10.98 22.89
C LYS A 180 -37.89 9.72 23.22
N VAL A 181 -38.57 8.71 23.74
CA VAL A 181 -37.98 7.45 24.18
C VAL A 181 -38.61 6.34 23.35
N ASP A 182 -37.78 5.60 22.61
CA ASP A 182 -38.19 4.51 21.72
C ASP A 182 -39.34 4.87 20.77
N GLY A 183 -39.32 6.10 20.26
CA GLY A 183 -40.34 6.62 19.34
C GLY A 183 -41.48 7.39 20.01
N VAL A 184 -41.66 7.27 21.33
CA VAL A 184 -42.79 7.85 22.07
C VAL A 184 -42.35 9.12 22.82
N GLN A 185 -43.11 10.21 22.70
CA GLN A 185 -42.82 11.46 23.42
C GLN A 185 -43.31 11.39 24.87
N HIS A 186 -42.42 11.73 25.81
CA HIS A 186 -42.67 11.83 27.23
C HIS A 186 -42.29 13.23 27.76
N PRO A 187 -43.10 13.81 28.66
CA PRO A 187 -42.65 14.93 29.50
C PRO A 187 -41.46 14.51 30.38
N LEU A 188 -40.43 15.36 30.46
CA LEU A 188 -39.27 15.12 31.34
C LEU A 188 -39.61 15.24 32.85
N GLU A 189 -40.76 15.83 33.18
CA GLU A 189 -41.31 15.89 34.54
C GLU A 189 -41.82 14.52 35.03
N ASP A 190 -42.18 13.63 34.11
CA ASP A 190 -42.66 12.29 34.44
C ASP A 190 -41.50 11.38 34.85
N GLU A 191 -41.78 10.41 35.72
CA GLU A 191 -40.79 9.43 36.14
C GLU A 191 -40.59 8.36 35.05
N ILE A 192 -39.60 8.59 34.17
CA ILE A 192 -39.27 7.69 33.07
C ILE A 192 -38.33 6.58 33.57
N SER A 193 -38.84 5.35 33.63
CA SER A 193 -38.12 4.16 34.08
C SER A 193 -37.83 3.25 32.88
N LEU A 194 -36.55 3.11 32.51
CA LEU A 194 -36.07 2.22 31.46
C LEU A 194 -35.46 0.93 32.01
N ASP A 195 -35.62 -0.19 31.30
CA ASP A 195 -35.08 -1.49 31.72
C ASP A 195 -33.65 -1.67 31.16
N LYS A 196 -32.69 -1.84 32.06
CA LYS A 196 -31.26 -2.05 31.76
C LYS A 196 -30.97 -3.16 30.75
N LYS A 197 -31.87 -4.16 30.59
CA LYS A 197 -31.66 -5.31 29.70
C LYS A 197 -31.94 -5.00 28.23
N PHE A 198 -32.80 -4.02 27.97
CA PHE A 198 -33.23 -3.66 26.61
C PHE A 198 -32.41 -2.49 26.07
N LYS A 199 -32.38 -2.39 24.74
CA LYS A 199 -31.75 -1.27 24.05
C LYS A 199 -32.78 -0.15 23.93
N HIS A 200 -32.35 1.07 24.20
CA HIS A 200 -33.19 2.25 24.17
C HIS A 200 -32.60 3.33 23.24
N THR A 201 -33.49 4.11 22.63
CA THR A 201 -33.18 5.32 21.86
C THR A 201 -33.85 6.51 22.53
N ILE A 202 -33.07 7.52 22.88
CA ILE A 202 -33.50 8.72 23.60
C ILE A 202 -33.13 9.94 22.76
N GLU A 203 -34.14 10.72 22.38
CA GLU A 203 -33.99 11.95 21.61
C GLU A 203 -34.64 13.12 22.35
N VAL A 204 -33.90 14.19 22.57
CA VAL A 204 -34.41 15.39 23.25
C VAL A 204 -35.08 16.28 22.23
N VAL A 205 -36.29 16.76 22.50
CA VAL A 205 -36.99 17.69 21.60
C VAL A 205 -36.49 19.09 21.91
N VAL A 206 -35.64 19.64 21.03
CA VAL A 206 -35.00 20.95 21.20
C VAL A 206 -35.94 22.08 20.76
N ASP A 207 -36.60 21.95 19.62
CA ASP A 207 -37.59 22.93 19.16
C ASP A 207 -38.68 22.26 18.31
N ARG A 208 -39.85 22.91 18.21
CA ARG A 208 -40.96 22.52 17.35
C ARG A 208 -41.28 23.68 16.43
N LEU A 209 -41.04 23.48 15.15
CA LEU A 209 -41.09 24.53 14.15
C LEU A 209 -42.15 24.22 13.08
N THR A 210 -42.57 25.27 12.38
CA THR A 210 -43.43 25.17 11.20
C THR A 210 -42.78 25.99 10.11
N MET A 211 -42.63 25.42 8.93
CA MET A 211 -41.88 26.04 7.83
C MET A 211 -42.49 27.36 7.41
N LYS A 212 -41.66 28.43 7.42
CA LYS A 212 -42.01 29.82 7.08
C LYS A 212 -40.80 30.52 6.46
N THR A 213 -41.03 31.60 5.73
CA THR A 213 -39.99 32.38 5.04
C THR A 213 -38.97 33.06 5.96
N ASP A 214 -39.28 33.27 7.25
CA ASP A 214 -38.44 33.98 8.24
C ASP A 214 -37.79 33.04 9.28
N LEU A 215 -37.79 31.73 9.05
CA LEU A 215 -37.41 30.73 10.05
C LEU A 215 -35.89 30.54 10.24
N ARG A 216 -35.05 31.04 9.33
CA ARG A 216 -33.61 30.70 9.24
C ARG A 216 -32.85 30.86 10.56
N THR A 217 -32.97 32.00 11.22
CA THR A 217 -32.19 32.31 12.43
C THR A 217 -32.56 31.40 13.60
N ARG A 218 -33.86 31.14 13.77
CA ARG A 218 -34.36 30.26 14.83
C ARG A 218 -33.96 28.81 14.58
N LEU A 219 -34.13 28.34 13.34
CA LEU A 219 -33.73 27.00 12.95
C LEU A 219 -32.23 26.77 13.15
N ALA A 220 -31.38 27.74 12.80
CA ALA A 220 -29.94 27.66 13.02
C ALA A 220 -29.59 27.49 14.51
N GLN A 221 -30.22 28.26 15.40
CA GLN A 221 -30.03 28.12 16.85
C GLN A 221 -30.49 26.75 17.36
N SER A 222 -31.62 26.23 16.87
CA SER A 222 -32.11 24.90 17.24
C SER A 222 -31.17 23.79 16.78
N VAL A 223 -30.65 23.89 15.55
CA VAL A 223 -29.68 22.93 14.97
C VAL A 223 -28.37 22.97 15.74
N GLU A 224 -27.84 24.15 16.06
CA GLU A 224 -26.62 24.31 16.86
C GLU A 224 -26.78 23.69 18.25
N THR A 225 -27.90 23.98 18.92
CA THR A 225 -28.21 23.41 20.24
C THR A 225 -28.33 21.89 20.18
N ALA A 226 -29.05 21.36 19.18
CA ALA A 226 -29.22 19.91 19.01
C ALA A 226 -27.89 19.21 18.75
N ALA A 227 -27.05 19.80 17.90
CA ALA A 227 -25.73 19.28 17.60
C ALA A 227 -24.81 19.28 18.83
N GLN A 228 -24.81 20.34 19.64
CA GLN A 228 -24.01 20.39 20.87
C GLN A 228 -24.41 19.30 21.87
N LEU A 229 -25.71 19.03 22.02
CA LEU A 229 -26.24 18.01 22.93
C LEU A 229 -25.96 16.57 22.48
N ALA A 230 -25.94 16.32 21.17
CA ALA A 230 -25.81 14.97 20.61
C ALA A 230 -24.50 14.78 19.81
N ASP A 231 -23.42 15.44 20.24
CA ASP A 231 -22.05 15.32 19.68
C ASP A 231 -21.98 15.47 18.14
N GLY A 232 -22.75 16.42 17.61
CA GLY A 232 -22.84 16.75 16.19
C GLY A 232 -23.96 16.03 15.44
N LEU A 233 -24.87 15.32 16.10
CA LEU A 233 -26.04 14.69 15.46
C LEU A 233 -27.31 15.55 15.62
N VAL A 234 -28.11 15.63 14.56
CA VAL A 234 -29.40 16.36 14.57
C VAL A 234 -30.44 15.51 13.86
N SER A 235 -31.55 15.20 14.51
CA SER A 235 -32.68 14.49 13.92
C SER A 235 -33.84 15.45 13.69
N ILE A 236 -34.46 15.39 12.52
CA ILE A 236 -35.61 16.19 12.12
C ILE A 236 -36.78 15.25 11.84
N ASP A 237 -37.78 15.26 12.69
CA ASP A 237 -39.01 14.49 12.47
C ASP A 237 -40.07 15.36 11.80
N ILE A 238 -40.55 14.94 10.63
CA ILE A 238 -41.64 15.58 9.92
C ILE A 238 -42.96 15.00 10.44
N VAL A 239 -43.75 15.84 11.13
CA VAL A 239 -44.95 15.42 11.87
C VAL A 239 -46.02 14.85 10.94
N ASP A 240 -46.12 15.36 9.71
CA ASP A 240 -47.18 14.99 8.75
C ASP A 240 -46.85 13.74 7.91
N GLU A 241 -45.59 13.29 7.87
CA GLU A 241 -45.13 12.19 6.99
C GLU A 241 -44.59 10.96 7.74
N ASP A 242 -44.58 10.97 9.08
CA ASP A 242 -43.93 9.95 9.93
C ASP A 242 -42.51 9.58 9.43
N ARG A 243 -41.80 10.62 8.97
CA ARG A 243 -40.49 10.52 8.33
C ARG A 243 -39.47 11.29 9.16
N SER A 244 -38.38 10.63 9.52
CA SER A 244 -37.24 11.25 10.19
C SER A 244 -36.06 11.44 9.22
N LEU A 245 -35.47 12.64 9.25
CA LEU A 245 -34.24 12.98 8.55
C LEU A 245 -33.16 13.19 9.59
N LEU A 246 -32.06 12.46 9.47
CA LEU A 246 -30.98 12.58 10.42
C LEU A 246 -29.73 13.12 9.74
N PHE A 247 -29.16 14.14 10.37
CA PHE A 247 -27.98 14.86 9.95
C PHE A 247 -26.84 14.63 10.93
N SER A 248 -25.61 14.74 10.43
CA SER A 248 -24.40 14.75 11.25
C SER A 248 -23.45 15.83 10.76
N GLU A 249 -22.93 16.62 11.70
CA GLU A 249 -21.82 17.54 11.48
C GLU A 249 -20.51 16.80 11.19
N ARG A 250 -20.41 15.58 11.72
CA ARG A 250 -19.25 14.72 11.55
C ARG A 250 -19.55 13.71 10.44
N PHE A 251 -18.52 13.14 9.82
CA PHE A 251 -18.71 11.98 8.94
C PHE A 251 -19.06 10.75 9.79
N ALA A 252 -20.21 10.73 10.45
CA ALA A 252 -20.64 9.62 11.29
C ALA A 252 -21.84 8.88 10.69
N CYS A 253 -21.82 7.56 10.80
CA CYS A 253 -22.97 6.72 10.50
C CYS A 253 -24.01 6.88 11.62
N PRO A 254 -25.24 7.28 11.28
CA PRO A 254 -26.38 7.25 12.16
C PRO A 254 -26.52 5.98 13.00
N ASP A 255 -26.56 4.83 12.34
CA ASP A 255 -27.14 3.63 12.91
C ASP A 255 -26.12 2.81 13.71
N HIS A 256 -24.83 2.97 13.40
CA HIS A 256 -23.76 2.14 13.96
C HIS A 256 -22.72 2.93 14.76
N GLY A 257 -22.84 4.26 14.84
CA GLY A 257 -21.90 5.11 15.58
C GLY A 257 -20.48 5.15 15.01
N VAL A 258 -20.27 4.61 13.79
CA VAL A 258 -18.97 4.65 13.11
C VAL A 258 -18.71 6.09 12.67
N SER A 259 -17.66 6.72 13.17
CA SER A 259 -17.21 8.03 12.71
C SER A 259 -15.96 7.90 11.85
N LEU A 260 -15.99 8.54 10.69
CA LEU A 260 -14.82 8.80 9.87
C LEU A 260 -14.20 10.15 10.25
N PRO A 261 -12.86 10.23 10.31
CA PRO A 261 -12.18 11.51 10.33
C PRO A 261 -12.41 12.25 9.00
N GLU A 262 -12.10 13.56 8.97
CA GLU A 262 -12.11 14.33 7.73
C GLU A 262 -11.28 13.64 6.64
N LEU A 263 -11.82 13.62 5.41
CA LEU A 263 -11.20 12.97 4.26
C LEU A 263 -9.93 13.73 3.83
N GLN A 264 -8.80 13.31 4.40
CA GLN A 264 -7.48 13.87 4.10
C GLN A 264 -6.59 12.80 3.49
N PRO A 265 -5.68 13.12 2.54
CA PRO A 265 -4.86 12.12 1.86
C PRO A 265 -4.07 11.18 2.79
N ARG A 266 -3.68 11.66 3.98
CA ARG A 266 -2.96 10.86 4.99
C ARG A 266 -3.75 9.68 5.54
N ILE A 267 -5.09 9.73 5.56
CA ILE A 267 -5.91 8.61 6.06
C ILE A 267 -5.91 7.45 5.07
N PHE A 268 -5.60 7.70 3.80
CA PHE A 268 -5.44 6.69 2.77
C PHE A 268 -3.99 6.16 2.69
N SER A 269 -3.11 6.55 3.62
CA SER A 269 -1.72 6.09 3.65
C SER A 269 -1.55 4.96 4.64
N PHE A 270 -1.20 3.76 4.17
CA PHE A 270 -0.79 2.66 5.05
C PHE A 270 0.59 2.88 5.71
N ASN A 271 1.34 3.90 5.29
CA ASN A 271 2.58 4.32 5.95
C ASN A 271 2.32 5.31 7.11
N SER A 272 1.08 5.74 7.31
CA SER A 272 0.68 6.66 8.39
C SER A 272 -0.20 5.93 9.41
N PRO A 273 0.00 6.12 10.73
CA PRO A 273 -0.87 5.54 11.75
C PRO A 273 -2.33 6.01 11.64
N HIS A 274 -2.59 7.12 10.95
CA HIS A 274 -3.95 7.60 10.71
C HIS A 274 -4.74 6.66 9.81
N GLY A 275 -4.10 6.09 8.77
CA GLY A 275 -4.73 5.21 7.79
C GLY A 275 -4.41 3.72 7.94
N ALA A 276 -3.25 3.41 8.51
CA ALA A 276 -2.74 2.05 8.63
C ALA A 276 -3.65 1.15 9.47
N CYS A 277 -3.83 -0.09 9.03
CA CYS A 277 -4.50 -1.12 9.81
C CYS A 277 -3.81 -1.28 11.18
N PRO A 278 -4.55 -1.25 12.30
CA PRO A 278 -3.97 -1.29 13.64
C PRO A 278 -3.29 -2.64 13.96
N ARG A 279 -3.77 -3.74 13.37
CA ARG A 279 -3.21 -5.08 13.61
C ARG A 279 -1.84 -5.26 12.94
N CYS A 280 -1.74 -4.99 11.63
CA CYS A 280 -0.50 -5.19 10.89
C CYS A 280 0.36 -3.92 10.74
N THR A 281 -0.05 -2.78 11.32
CA THR A 281 0.64 -1.47 11.18
C THR A 281 0.92 -1.07 9.72
N GLY A 282 -0.03 -1.38 8.83
CA GLY A 282 0.07 -1.07 7.41
C GLY A 282 0.96 -1.99 6.57
N LEU A 283 1.43 -3.11 7.11
CA LEU A 283 2.16 -4.12 6.33
C LEU A 283 1.27 -4.93 5.38
N GLY A 284 0.01 -5.19 5.77
CA GLY A 284 -0.95 -6.00 5.01
C GLY A 284 -0.79 -7.50 5.18
N ALA A 285 0.41 -7.95 5.54
CA ALA A 285 0.71 -9.31 5.93
C ALA A 285 1.36 -9.33 7.33
N GLN A 286 1.25 -10.46 8.00
CA GLN A 286 2.00 -10.77 9.22
C GLN A 286 2.75 -12.07 9.01
N GLN A 287 3.94 -12.18 9.59
CA GLN A 287 4.55 -13.48 9.79
C GLN A 287 3.74 -14.17 10.88
N GLU A 288 3.07 -15.24 10.50
CA GLU A 288 2.35 -16.15 11.39
C GLU A 288 2.91 -17.55 11.18
N ILE A 289 2.77 -18.42 12.19
CA ILE A 289 3.19 -19.82 12.05
C ILE A 289 2.30 -20.48 11.01
N ASP A 290 2.91 -21.15 10.05
CA ASP A 290 2.20 -21.83 8.97
C ASP A 290 2.03 -23.32 9.28
N PRO A 291 0.80 -23.83 9.46
CA PRO A 291 0.54 -25.25 9.65
C PRO A 291 1.20 -26.14 8.59
N ASP A 292 1.23 -25.67 7.33
CA ASP A 292 1.79 -26.44 6.20
C ASP A 292 3.31 -26.58 6.31
N LEU A 293 3.99 -25.66 7.01
CA LEU A 293 5.42 -25.76 7.31
C LEU A 293 5.71 -26.61 8.55
N LEU A 294 4.72 -26.81 9.43
CA LEU A 294 4.85 -27.73 10.56
C LEU A 294 4.69 -29.19 10.12
N VAL A 295 3.86 -29.42 9.08
CA VAL A 295 3.59 -30.72 8.46
C VAL A 295 3.82 -30.64 6.93
N PRO A 296 5.09 -30.65 6.47
CA PRO A 296 5.40 -30.51 5.05
C PRO A 296 5.03 -31.73 4.20
N ASP A 297 4.92 -32.91 4.83
CA ASP A 297 4.47 -34.15 4.19
C ASP A 297 3.29 -34.75 4.97
N PRO A 298 2.04 -34.42 4.56
CA PRO A 298 0.84 -34.95 5.20
C PRO A 298 0.62 -36.45 5.03
N SER A 299 1.39 -37.12 4.16
CA SER A 299 1.28 -38.56 3.93
C SER A 299 1.97 -39.39 5.02
N LEU A 300 2.83 -38.76 5.82
CA LEU A 300 3.48 -39.38 6.97
C LEU A 300 2.54 -39.40 8.18
N SER A 301 2.68 -40.43 9.00
CA SER A 301 2.02 -40.51 10.30
C SER A 301 2.74 -39.68 11.38
N ILE A 302 2.08 -39.42 12.50
CA ILE A 302 2.70 -38.71 13.63
C ILE A 302 3.89 -39.51 14.18
N SER A 303 3.77 -40.84 14.24
CA SER A 303 4.85 -41.77 14.62
C SER A 303 6.07 -41.68 13.70
N GLU A 304 5.87 -41.42 12.41
CA GLU A 304 6.94 -41.29 11.40
C GLU A 304 7.55 -39.88 11.35
N GLY A 305 7.04 -38.95 12.16
CA GLY A 305 7.59 -37.62 12.30
C GLY A 305 6.94 -36.56 11.42
N ALA A 306 5.65 -36.70 11.09
CA ALA A 306 4.86 -35.68 10.39
C ALA A 306 5.00 -34.27 11.00
N LEU A 307 5.12 -34.17 12.33
CA LEU A 307 5.31 -32.91 13.06
C LEU A 307 6.81 -32.53 13.20
N VAL A 308 7.32 -31.73 12.26
CA VAL A 308 8.74 -31.37 12.17
C VAL A 308 9.32 -30.66 13.41
N PRO A 309 8.64 -29.67 14.03
CA PRO A 309 9.20 -28.97 15.19
C PRO A 309 9.56 -29.88 16.37
N TRP A 310 8.93 -31.05 16.44
CA TRP A 310 9.09 -32.01 17.53
C TRP A 310 9.85 -33.28 17.13
N SER A 311 10.05 -33.55 15.84
CA SER A 311 10.87 -34.67 15.36
C SER A 311 12.38 -34.44 15.51
N VAL A 312 12.83 -33.18 15.40
CA VAL A 312 14.26 -32.80 15.44
C VAL A 312 14.81 -32.71 16.88
N GLY A 313 13.93 -32.63 17.89
CA GLY A 313 14.28 -32.46 19.30
C GLY A 313 14.15 -33.75 20.10
N ASN A 314 15.27 -34.41 20.37
CA ASN A 314 15.36 -35.68 21.12
C ASN A 314 15.06 -35.51 22.64
N SER A 315 13.91 -34.95 22.97
CA SER A 315 13.38 -34.82 24.33
C SER A 315 12.10 -35.62 24.42
N GLY A 316 12.13 -36.75 25.13
CA GLY A 316 10.95 -37.59 25.40
C GLY A 316 9.81 -36.90 26.17
N PHE A 317 9.88 -35.58 26.36
CA PHE A 317 8.77 -34.75 26.79
C PHE A 317 7.73 -34.58 25.68
N TYR A 318 8.12 -34.17 24.46
CA TYR A 318 7.16 -33.94 23.38
C TYR A 318 6.49 -35.23 22.92
N GLU A 319 7.25 -36.31 22.83
CA GLU A 319 6.72 -37.66 22.57
C GLU A 319 5.68 -38.06 23.63
N SER A 320 5.93 -37.80 24.91
CA SER A 320 4.97 -38.10 25.97
C SER A 320 3.71 -37.22 25.93
N VAL A 321 3.80 -36.00 25.37
CA VAL A 321 2.64 -35.13 25.18
C VAL A 321 1.79 -35.62 24.01
N ILE A 322 2.42 -35.96 22.87
CA ILE A 322 1.73 -36.58 21.72
C ILE A 322 0.98 -37.84 22.18
N GLN A 323 1.67 -38.73 22.90
CA GLN A 323 1.07 -39.97 23.39
C GLN A 323 -0.09 -39.70 24.35
N ALA A 324 0.03 -38.70 25.24
CA ALA A 324 -1.06 -38.35 26.16
C ALA A 324 -2.29 -37.76 25.44
N ILE A 325 -2.11 -37.03 24.34
CA ILE A 325 -3.21 -36.53 23.49
C ILE A 325 -3.87 -37.72 22.80
N ALA A 326 -3.09 -38.58 22.14
CA ALA A 326 -3.59 -39.74 21.42
C ALA A 326 -4.35 -40.72 22.32
N GLU A 327 -3.84 -41.02 23.52
CA GLU A 327 -4.53 -41.89 24.49
C GLU A 327 -5.82 -41.27 25.02
N ARG A 328 -5.89 -39.94 25.16
CA ARG A 328 -7.05 -39.24 25.72
C ARG A 328 -8.21 -39.13 24.73
N TYR A 329 -7.88 -38.80 23.48
CA TYR A 329 -8.85 -38.55 22.42
C TYR A 329 -8.98 -39.73 21.43
N GLU A 330 -8.33 -40.85 21.73
CA GLU A 330 -8.37 -42.10 20.94
C GLU A 330 -7.88 -41.93 19.49
N ILE A 331 -6.90 -41.05 19.27
CA ILE A 331 -6.36 -40.71 17.94
C ILE A 331 -5.30 -41.74 17.51
N PRO A 332 -5.39 -42.33 16.30
CA PRO A 332 -4.38 -43.25 15.80
C PRO A 332 -3.09 -42.50 15.39
N LEU A 333 -1.96 -42.86 16.00
CA LEU A 333 -0.65 -42.22 15.71
C LEU A 333 0.05 -42.73 14.45
N ASP A 334 -0.36 -43.91 13.97
CA ASP A 334 0.25 -44.61 12.83
C ASP A 334 -0.52 -44.37 11.53
N GLU A 335 -1.61 -43.60 11.56
CA GLU A 335 -2.32 -43.17 10.36
C GLU A 335 -1.66 -41.91 9.76
N PRO A 336 -1.65 -41.77 8.42
CA PRO A 336 -1.21 -40.55 7.75
C PRO A 336 -1.93 -39.31 8.29
N TRP A 337 -1.21 -38.20 8.45
CA TRP A 337 -1.77 -36.95 8.96
C TRP A 337 -2.99 -36.47 8.18
N GLU A 338 -2.96 -36.61 6.85
CA GLU A 338 -4.08 -36.23 5.96
C GLU A 338 -5.38 -37.01 6.20
N ASN A 339 -5.31 -38.18 6.86
CA ASN A 339 -6.48 -39.00 7.18
C ASN A 339 -7.12 -38.64 8.54
N LEU A 340 -6.41 -37.87 9.38
CA LEU A 340 -6.96 -37.34 10.63
C LEU A 340 -7.99 -36.25 10.32
N THR A 341 -9.03 -36.17 11.14
CA THR A 341 -10.04 -35.11 11.04
C THR A 341 -9.46 -33.75 11.42
N GLU A 342 -10.05 -32.64 10.94
CA GLU A 342 -9.60 -31.28 11.29
C GLU A 342 -9.63 -31.05 12.81
N GLU A 343 -10.63 -31.58 13.52
CA GLU A 343 -10.72 -31.50 14.99
C GLU A 343 -9.55 -32.23 15.67
N GLU A 344 -9.15 -33.40 15.17
CA GLU A 344 -8.00 -34.16 15.70
C GLU A 344 -6.67 -33.46 15.42
N GLN A 345 -6.50 -32.89 14.24
CA GLN A 345 -5.33 -32.09 13.88
C GLN A 345 -5.22 -30.84 14.77
N ASP A 346 -6.34 -30.16 15.03
CA ASP A 346 -6.41 -28.96 15.86
C ASP A 346 -6.01 -29.21 17.31
N LEU A 347 -6.27 -30.41 17.86
CA LEU A 347 -5.80 -30.78 19.21
C LEU A 347 -4.27 -30.72 19.34
N PHE A 348 -3.53 -31.06 18.27
CA PHE A 348 -2.07 -30.94 18.24
C PHE A 348 -1.62 -29.52 17.92
N LEU A 349 -2.25 -28.86 16.96
CA LEU A 349 -1.83 -27.54 16.46
C LEU A 349 -2.21 -26.39 17.41
N TYR A 350 -3.45 -26.37 17.91
CA TYR A 350 -4.04 -25.29 18.70
C TYR A 350 -4.33 -25.66 20.16
N GLY A 351 -4.22 -26.94 20.51
CA GLY A 351 -4.24 -27.42 21.90
C GLY A 351 -5.60 -27.91 22.38
N THR A 352 -5.70 -28.20 23.68
CA THR A 352 -6.86 -28.92 24.28
C THR A 352 -7.90 -28.00 24.95
N GLU A 353 -7.99 -26.74 24.52
CA GLU A 353 -8.93 -25.73 25.08
C GLU A 353 -8.92 -25.61 26.63
N GLY A 354 -7.79 -25.93 27.27
CA GLY A 354 -7.62 -25.87 28.72
C GLY A 354 -7.88 -27.19 29.47
N GLU A 355 -8.26 -28.27 28.78
CA GLU A 355 -8.32 -29.60 29.37
C GLU A 355 -6.91 -30.07 29.76
N ARG A 356 -6.79 -30.64 30.97
CA ARG A 356 -5.50 -31.08 31.51
C ARG A 356 -5.24 -32.54 31.19
N LEU A 357 -4.14 -32.80 30.51
CA LEU A 357 -3.64 -34.12 30.16
C LEU A 357 -2.66 -34.62 31.22
N TYR A 358 -2.72 -35.91 31.52
CA TYR A 358 -1.74 -36.56 32.38
C TYR A 358 -0.50 -36.95 31.56
N VAL A 359 0.62 -36.26 31.78
CA VAL A 359 1.86 -36.48 31.04
C VAL A 359 2.90 -37.12 31.96
N SER A 360 3.51 -38.23 31.53
CA SER A 360 4.54 -38.95 32.28
C SER A 360 5.74 -39.27 31.38
N TYR A 361 6.90 -38.68 31.67
CA TYR A 361 8.13 -38.96 30.92
C TYR A 361 9.33 -39.23 31.83
N ARG A 362 10.37 -39.86 31.26
CA ARG A 362 11.68 -40.00 31.92
C ARG A 362 12.59 -38.86 31.47
N ASN A 363 13.14 -38.11 32.42
CA ASN A 363 14.10 -37.06 32.09
C ASN A 363 15.46 -37.67 31.69
N ARG A 364 16.39 -36.82 31.20
CA ARG A 364 17.78 -37.22 30.86
C ARG A 364 18.56 -37.87 32.01
N MET A 365 18.13 -37.70 33.27
CA MET A 365 18.74 -38.30 34.46
C MET A 365 18.02 -39.59 34.92
N GLY A 366 17.12 -40.15 34.09
CA GLY A 366 16.40 -41.39 34.37
C GLY A 366 15.27 -41.29 35.40
N ARG A 367 14.97 -40.10 35.95
CA ARG A 367 13.87 -39.90 36.90
C ARG A 367 12.55 -39.75 36.15
N ARG A 368 11.52 -40.49 36.60
CA ARG A 368 10.14 -40.35 36.11
C ARG A 368 9.53 -39.09 36.71
N ARG A 369 9.01 -38.21 35.84
CA ARG A 369 8.20 -37.05 36.25
C ARG A 369 6.79 -37.23 35.68
N SER A 370 5.79 -36.95 36.50
CA SER A 370 4.40 -36.90 36.07
C SER A 370 3.73 -35.63 36.60
N TYR A 371 2.90 -35.03 35.76
CA TYR A 371 2.09 -33.86 36.11
C TYR A 371 0.90 -33.73 35.16
N MET A 372 -0.05 -32.89 35.56
CA MET A 372 -1.18 -32.48 34.73
C MET A 372 -0.77 -31.25 33.91
N LEU A 373 -0.81 -31.35 32.59
CA LEU A 373 -0.47 -30.27 31.66
C LEU A 373 -1.72 -29.85 30.88
N ALA A 374 -2.07 -28.57 30.91
CA ALA A 374 -2.98 -28.01 29.91
C ALA A 374 -2.13 -27.70 28.68
N PHE A 375 -2.37 -28.42 27.58
CA PHE A 375 -1.56 -28.26 26.37
C PHE A 375 -2.07 -27.08 25.55
N GLU A 376 -1.20 -26.11 25.32
CA GLU A 376 -1.53 -24.85 24.63
C GLU A 376 -1.53 -24.96 23.10
N GLY A 377 -1.12 -26.08 22.51
CA GLY A 377 -0.94 -26.24 21.07
C GLY A 377 0.48 -25.93 20.59
N ILE A 378 0.89 -26.52 19.47
CA ILE A 378 2.20 -26.26 18.84
C ILE A 378 2.28 -24.79 18.37
N ILE A 379 1.25 -24.31 17.68
CA ILE A 379 1.21 -22.97 17.08
C ILE A 379 1.27 -21.89 18.18
N PRO A 380 0.37 -21.87 19.19
CA PRO A 380 0.43 -20.87 20.24
C PRO A 380 1.73 -20.90 21.04
N SER A 381 2.33 -22.10 21.22
CA SER A 381 3.62 -22.23 21.87
C SER A 381 4.77 -21.61 21.07
N LEU A 382 4.82 -21.86 19.75
CA LEU A 382 5.83 -21.26 18.86
C LEU A 382 5.66 -19.75 18.75
N GLU A 383 4.42 -19.25 18.63
CA GLU A 383 4.12 -17.82 18.60
C GLU A 383 4.54 -17.11 19.90
N ARG A 384 4.23 -17.71 21.06
CA ARG A 384 4.63 -17.18 22.37
C ARG A 384 6.16 -17.15 22.49
N ARG A 385 6.84 -18.25 22.13
CA ARG A 385 8.31 -18.32 22.15
C ARG A 385 8.95 -17.31 21.20
N TYR A 386 8.38 -17.09 20.02
CA TYR A 386 8.86 -16.08 19.08
C TYR A 386 8.79 -14.66 19.68
N ARG A 387 7.68 -14.35 20.37
CA ARG A 387 7.45 -13.05 21.02
C ARG A 387 8.30 -12.83 22.28
N GLU A 388 8.51 -13.87 23.08
CA GLU A 388 9.21 -13.80 24.36
C GLU A 388 10.72 -14.04 24.26
N THR A 389 11.23 -14.62 23.16
CA THR A 389 12.65 -14.94 23.05
C THR A 389 13.51 -13.71 22.74
N ASP A 390 14.59 -13.52 23.49
CA ASP A 390 15.63 -12.53 23.22
C ASP A 390 16.77 -13.08 22.35
N SER A 391 16.77 -14.40 22.05
CA SER A 391 17.84 -15.05 21.29
C SER A 391 17.58 -14.99 19.78
N ALA A 392 18.49 -14.35 19.03
CA ALA A 392 18.40 -14.27 17.58
C ALA A 392 18.34 -15.65 16.89
N THR A 393 19.17 -16.60 17.33
CA THR A 393 19.19 -17.96 16.76
C THR A 393 17.89 -18.75 17.00
N GLN A 394 17.24 -18.56 18.16
CA GLN A 394 15.94 -19.17 18.40
C GLN A 394 14.86 -18.53 17.53
N ARG A 395 14.95 -17.21 17.34
CA ARG A 395 14.03 -16.46 16.48
C ARG A 395 14.13 -16.94 15.03
N GLU A 396 15.34 -17.00 14.46
CA GLU A 396 15.59 -17.51 13.10
C GLU A 396 15.05 -18.94 12.89
N ARG A 397 15.24 -19.83 13.87
CA ARG A 397 14.69 -21.20 13.80
C ARG A 397 13.17 -21.26 13.81
N ILE A 398 12.51 -20.33 14.50
CA ILE A 398 11.04 -20.28 14.50
C ILE A 398 10.53 -19.66 13.20
N GLU A 399 11.25 -18.67 12.65
CA GLU A 399 10.96 -18.06 11.35
C GLU A 399 10.94 -19.07 10.20
N GLU A 400 11.69 -20.18 10.29
CA GLU A 400 11.62 -21.29 9.32
C GLU A 400 10.22 -21.92 9.22
N TYR A 401 9.41 -21.83 10.27
CA TYR A 401 8.02 -22.33 10.30
C TYR A 401 6.99 -21.21 10.10
N MET A 402 7.44 -19.99 9.77
CA MET A 402 6.55 -18.85 9.57
C MET A 402 6.42 -18.51 8.09
N SER A 403 5.21 -18.18 7.67
CA SER A 403 4.95 -17.64 6.35
C SER A 403 4.26 -16.28 6.45
N PHE A 404 4.36 -15.49 5.39
CA PHE A 404 3.61 -14.23 5.31
C PHE A 404 2.17 -14.53 4.92
N ARG A 405 1.25 -14.41 5.88
CA ARG A 405 -0.18 -14.54 5.64
C ARG A 405 -0.86 -13.16 5.58
N PRO A 406 -1.89 -12.97 4.73
CA PRO A 406 -2.67 -11.75 4.71
C PRO A 406 -3.27 -11.46 6.09
N CYS A 407 -3.15 -10.22 6.56
CA CYS A 407 -3.68 -9.84 7.86
C CYS A 407 -5.20 -10.10 7.93
N PRO A 408 -5.74 -10.79 8.95
CA PRO A 408 -7.17 -11.13 9.02
C PRO A 408 -8.10 -9.92 9.11
N VAL A 409 -7.60 -8.81 9.67
CA VAL A 409 -8.40 -7.59 9.91
C VAL A 409 -8.56 -6.79 8.62
N CYS A 410 -7.46 -6.49 7.93
CA CYS A 410 -7.52 -5.72 6.68
C CYS A 410 -7.54 -6.59 5.42
N LYS A 411 -7.42 -7.91 5.54
CA LYS A 411 -7.37 -8.89 4.43
C LYS A 411 -6.35 -8.52 3.35
N GLY A 412 -5.18 -8.04 3.75
CA GLY A 412 -4.14 -7.57 2.82
C GLY A 412 -4.21 -6.09 2.44
N ALA A 413 -5.33 -5.39 2.72
CA ALA A 413 -5.55 -4.01 2.26
C ALA A 413 -4.68 -2.93 2.93
N ARG A 414 -3.98 -3.27 4.02
CA ARG A 414 -3.08 -2.38 4.79
C ARG A 414 -3.74 -1.18 5.48
N LEU A 415 -5.02 -0.93 5.23
CA LEU A 415 -5.76 0.22 5.73
C LEU A 415 -6.80 -0.15 6.79
N LYS A 416 -7.28 0.86 7.52
CA LYS A 416 -8.40 0.72 8.46
C LYS A 416 -9.72 0.46 7.72
N PRO A 417 -10.66 -0.31 8.31
CA PRO A 417 -11.95 -0.61 7.70
C PRO A 417 -12.77 0.64 7.32
N GLU A 418 -12.71 1.70 8.14
CA GLU A 418 -13.45 2.94 7.91
C GLU A 418 -12.91 3.67 6.66
N VAL A 419 -11.61 3.59 6.40
CA VAL A 419 -10.97 4.18 5.22
C VAL A 419 -11.33 3.39 3.96
N LEU A 420 -11.40 2.06 4.07
CA LEU A 420 -11.80 1.18 2.97
C LEU A 420 -13.29 1.34 2.59
N ALA A 421 -14.09 1.96 3.46
CA ALA A 421 -15.48 2.28 3.15
C ALA A 421 -15.63 3.54 2.27
N VAL A 422 -14.54 4.24 1.95
CA VAL A 422 -14.55 5.37 1.00
C VAL A 422 -14.35 4.86 -0.42
N THR A 423 -15.29 5.16 -1.31
CA THR A 423 -15.27 4.69 -2.69
C THR A 423 -15.26 5.83 -3.71
N VAL A 424 -14.66 5.57 -4.87
CA VAL A 424 -14.72 6.40 -6.09
C VAL A 424 -15.13 5.46 -7.21
N GLY A 425 -16.21 5.77 -7.93
CA GLY A 425 -16.75 4.87 -8.96
C GLY A 425 -17.05 3.47 -8.41
N GLU A 426 -17.67 3.40 -7.23
CA GLU A 426 -18.02 2.15 -6.51
C GLU A 426 -16.82 1.28 -6.06
N LYS A 427 -15.57 1.73 -6.25
CA LYS A 427 -14.39 1.00 -5.79
C LYS A 427 -13.67 1.74 -4.67
N ASN A 428 -13.29 1.01 -3.63
CA ASN A 428 -12.38 1.56 -2.61
C ASN A 428 -10.93 1.61 -3.12
N ILE A 429 -10.06 2.33 -2.40
CA ILE A 429 -8.68 2.54 -2.84
C ILE A 429 -7.90 1.24 -2.97
N HIS A 430 -8.16 0.24 -2.14
CA HIS A 430 -7.48 -1.05 -2.21
C HIS A 430 -7.94 -1.88 -3.42
N GLU A 431 -9.25 -1.91 -3.68
CA GLU A 431 -9.83 -2.55 -4.86
C GLU A 431 -9.29 -1.93 -6.16
N PHE A 432 -9.06 -0.62 -6.17
CA PHE A 432 -8.36 0.03 -7.29
C PHE A 432 -6.95 -0.53 -7.44
N THR A 433 -6.20 -0.63 -6.35
CA THR A 433 -4.81 -1.13 -6.40
C THR A 433 -4.68 -2.60 -6.79
N GLN A 434 -5.72 -3.41 -6.58
CA GLN A 434 -5.76 -4.82 -7.00
C GLN A 434 -6.07 -5.00 -8.48
N MET A 435 -6.51 -3.95 -9.18
CA MET A 435 -6.63 -4.02 -10.64
C MET A 435 -5.24 -4.03 -11.27
N SER A 436 -5.09 -4.76 -12.37
CA SER A 436 -3.90 -4.59 -13.21
C SER A 436 -3.89 -3.18 -13.79
N VAL A 437 -2.71 -2.65 -14.11
CA VAL A 437 -2.55 -1.31 -14.73
C VAL A 437 -3.49 -1.14 -15.93
N THR A 438 -3.57 -2.14 -16.82
CA THR A 438 -4.46 -2.08 -18.00
C THR A 438 -5.95 -2.00 -17.60
N ARG A 439 -6.38 -2.73 -16.55
CA ARG A 439 -7.77 -2.65 -16.05
C ARG A 439 -8.05 -1.33 -15.33
N ALA A 440 -7.06 -0.79 -14.61
CA ALA A 440 -7.16 0.50 -13.96
C ALA A 440 -7.33 1.64 -14.99
N LEU A 441 -6.66 1.56 -16.14
CA LEU A 441 -6.90 2.49 -17.27
C LEU A 441 -8.35 2.43 -17.77
N GLN A 442 -8.86 1.23 -18.03
CA GLN A 442 -10.25 1.01 -18.46
C GLN A 442 -11.25 1.56 -17.44
N PHE A 443 -10.99 1.35 -16.15
CA PHE A 443 -11.80 1.89 -15.07
C PHE A 443 -11.83 3.43 -15.10
N LEU A 444 -10.68 4.09 -15.30
CA LEU A 444 -10.61 5.55 -15.37
C LEU A 444 -11.29 6.12 -16.62
N ASP A 445 -11.36 5.37 -17.71
CA ASP A 445 -12.05 5.80 -18.94
C ASP A 445 -13.58 5.70 -18.81
N GLY A 446 -14.07 4.76 -17.99
CA GLY A 446 -15.49 4.65 -17.63
C GLY A 446 -15.90 5.41 -16.36
N LEU A 447 -14.98 6.15 -15.74
CA LEU A 447 -15.26 6.84 -14.47
C LEU A 447 -16.13 8.07 -14.69
N GLU A 448 -17.38 7.99 -14.25
CA GLU A 448 -18.31 9.12 -14.25
C GLU A 448 -18.16 9.96 -12.97
N LEU A 449 -17.86 11.24 -13.15
CA LEU A 449 -17.78 12.23 -12.06
C LEU A 449 -18.86 13.29 -12.27
N THR A 450 -19.44 13.78 -11.19
CA THR A 450 -20.32 14.96 -11.21
C THR A 450 -19.54 16.20 -11.66
N GLN A 451 -20.23 17.27 -12.07
CA GLN A 451 -19.56 18.52 -12.51
C GLN A 451 -18.60 19.07 -11.44
N THR A 452 -18.99 19.02 -10.16
CA THR A 452 -18.15 19.47 -9.04
C THR A 452 -16.95 18.54 -8.84
N GLU A 453 -17.15 17.22 -8.84
CA GLU A 453 -16.07 16.24 -8.71
C GLU A 453 -15.09 16.34 -9.89
N GLN A 454 -15.58 16.62 -11.10
CA GLN A 454 -14.75 16.78 -12.29
C GLN A 454 -13.89 18.04 -12.19
N LEU A 455 -14.42 19.16 -11.68
CA LEU A 455 -13.68 20.40 -11.49
C LEU A 455 -12.49 20.23 -10.53
N ILE A 456 -12.66 19.42 -9.49
CA ILE A 456 -11.64 19.17 -8.46
C ILE A 456 -10.69 18.03 -8.85
N GLY A 457 -11.24 16.95 -9.43
CA GLY A 457 -10.55 15.68 -9.65
C GLY A 457 -9.92 15.51 -11.03
N ALA A 458 -10.33 16.25 -12.06
CA ALA A 458 -9.89 15.99 -13.45
C ALA A 458 -8.37 16.03 -13.63
N ARG A 459 -7.67 16.96 -12.97
CA ARG A 459 -6.19 17.05 -13.02
C ARG A 459 -5.54 15.82 -12.37
N ILE A 460 -6.09 15.35 -11.26
CA ILE A 460 -5.58 14.17 -10.54
C ILE A 460 -5.80 12.92 -11.39
N VAL A 461 -7.00 12.75 -11.96
CA VAL A 461 -7.31 11.63 -12.85
C VAL A 461 -6.41 11.62 -14.08
N LYS A 462 -6.16 12.78 -14.69
CA LYS A 462 -5.23 12.92 -15.82
C LYS A 462 -3.83 12.41 -15.43
N GLU A 463 -3.32 12.82 -14.28
CA GLU A 463 -1.98 12.49 -13.80
C GLU A 463 -1.82 10.99 -13.47
N ILE A 464 -2.88 10.37 -12.91
CA ILE A 464 -2.96 8.92 -12.69
C ILE A 464 -2.99 8.19 -14.04
N ARG A 465 -3.85 8.62 -14.97
CA ARG A 465 -3.98 8.01 -16.31
C ARG A 465 -2.64 8.03 -17.04
N GLU A 466 -1.96 9.17 -17.07
CA GLU A 466 -0.66 9.30 -17.75
C GLU A 466 0.37 8.32 -17.18
N ARG A 467 0.52 8.22 -15.85
CA ARG A 467 1.41 7.22 -15.21
C ARG A 467 1.05 5.79 -15.54
N LEU A 468 -0.24 5.44 -15.48
CA LEU A 468 -0.69 4.10 -15.85
C LEU A 468 -0.42 3.80 -17.33
N THR A 469 -0.60 4.77 -18.23
CA THR A 469 -0.25 4.62 -19.65
C THR A 469 1.24 4.39 -19.84
N PHE A 470 2.11 5.08 -19.10
CA PHE A 470 3.55 4.83 -19.15
C PHE A 470 3.90 3.41 -18.71
N LEU A 471 3.27 2.90 -17.64
CA LEU A 471 3.45 1.53 -17.18
C LEU A 471 2.98 0.49 -18.20
N ASP A 472 1.86 0.75 -18.88
CA ASP A 472 1.34 -0.13 -19.93
C ASP A 472 2.28 -0.14 -21.16
N ASN A 473 2.78 1.04 -21.57
CA ASN A 473 3.69 1.19 -22.71
C ASN A 473 5.02 0.46 -22.51
N VAL A 474 5.58 0.47 -21.29
CA VAL A 474 6.81 -0.28 -20.99
C VAL A 474 6.55 -1.77 -20.74
N GLY A 475 5.35 -2.29 -21.00
CA GLY A 475 5.05 -3.71 -20.94
C GLY A 475 4.85 -4.27 -19.53
N VAL A 476 4.56 -3.42 -18.53
CA VAL A 476 4.20 -3.87 -17.16
C VAL A 476 2.72 -3.68 -16.85
N GLY A 477 1.88 -3.58 -17.89
CA GLY A 477 0.42 -3.41 -17.81
C GLY A 477 -0.33 -4.50 -17.01
N TYR A 478 0.25 -5.70 -16.91
CA TYR A 478 -0.31 -6.83 -16.17
C TYR A 478 -0.11 -6.72 -14.64
N LEU A 479 0.77 -5.84 -14.16
CA LEU A 479 1.05 -5.69 -12.74
C LEU A 479 -0.11 -5.02 -12.00
N GLN A 480 -0.33 -5.44 -10.76
CA GLN A 480 -1.20 -4.76 -9.80
C GLN A 480 -0.40 -3.71 -9.03
N LEU A 481 -1.05 -2.63 -8.59
CA LEU A 481 -0.40 -1.52 -7.88
C LEU A 481 -0.09 -1.86 -6.41
N ASP A 482 -0.77 -2.85 -5.83
CA ASP A 482 -0.51 -3.34 -4.47
C ASP A 482 0.58 -4.43 -4.40
N ARG A 483 1.06 -4.94 -5.55
CA ARG A 483 2.17 -5.89 -5.61
C ARG A 483 3.40 -5.30 -4.93
N ALA A 484 4.00 -6.07 -4.01
CA ALA A 484 5.19 -5.66 -3.27
C ALA A 484 6.38 -5.46 -4.22
N SER A 485 7.15 -4.37 -4.04
CA SER A 485 8.29 -4.05 -4.92
C SER A 485 9.43 -5.07 -4.83
N ALA A 486 9.49 -5.81 -3.72
CA ALA A 486 10.49 -6.85 -3.47
C ALA A 486 10.23 -8.14 -4.28
N THR A 487 9.02 -8.35 -4.79
CA THR A 487 8.66 -9.55 -5.57
C THR A 487 8.79 -9.34 -7.08
N LEU A 488 9.25 -8.17 -7.51
CA LEU A 488 9.48 -7.85 -8.91
C LEU A 488 10.77 -8.51 -9.39
N SER A 489 10.75 -9.05 -10.61
CA SER A 489 11.97 -9.44 -11.32
C SER A 489 12.84 -8.21 -11.63
N GLY A 490 14.12 -8.43 -11.92
CA GLY A 490 15.04 -7.34 -12.31
C GLY A 490 14.52 -6.50 -13.48
N GLY A 491 14.03 -7.17 -14.53
CA GLY A 491 13.44 -6.50 -15.70
C GLY A 491 12.13 -5.75 -15.38
N GLU A 492 11.25 -6.32 -14.54
CA GLU A 492 10.04 -5.62 -14.08
C GLU A 492 10.40 -4.35 -13.29
N ALA A 493 11.35 -4.45 -12.36
CA ALA A 493 11.83 -3.34 -11.54
C ALA A 493 12.47 -2.23 -12.37
N GLN A 494 13.26 -2.60 -13.38
CA GLN A 494 13.90 -1.66 -14.30
C GLN A 494 12.86 -0.91 -15.14
N ARG A 495 11.90 -1.62 -15.75
CA ARG A 495 10.83 -1.01 -16.56
C ARG A 495 9.91 -0.14 -15.71
N LEU A 496 9.64 -0.55 -14.46
CA LEU A 496 8.91 0.28 -13.50
C LEU A 496 9.64 1.61 -13.26
N ARG A 497 10.96 1.58 -13.02
CA ARG A 497 11.77 2.80 -12.86
C ARG A 497 11.76 3.66 -14.11
N LEU A 498 11.89 3.05 -15.30
CA LEU A 498 11.82 3.76 -16.57
C LEU A 498 10.50 4.53 -16.71
N ALA A 499 9.36 3.87 -16.48
CA ALA A 499 8.06 4.51 -16.52
C ALA A 499 7.94 5.67 -15.51
N THR A 500 8.43 5.51 -14.28
CA THR A 500 8.45 6.60 -13.29
C THR A 500 9.28 7.80 -13.77
N GLN A 501 10.46 7.55 -14.35
CA GLN A 501 11.32 8.63 -14.86
C GLN A 501 10.69 9.38 -16.03
N ILE A 502 10.03 8.69 -16.95
CA ILE A 502 9.33 9.35 -18.07
C ILE A 502 8.14 10.17 -17.55
N GLY A 503 7.44 9.66 -16.52
CA GLY A 503 6.36 10.37 -15.85
C GLY A 503 6.78 11.68 -15.19
N SER A 504 8.07 11.87 -14.90
CA SER A 504 8.59 13.13 -14.32
C SER A 504 8.66 14.29 -15.34
N GLN A 505 8.56 14.00 -16.64
CA GLN A 505 8.58 14.98 -17.73
C GLN A 505 9.74 15.99 -17.68
N LEU A 506 10.90 15.57 -17.17
CA LEU A 506 12.09 16.41 -17.14
C LEU A 506 12.64 16.66 -18.56
N VAL A 507 13.29 17.81 -18.74
CA VAL A 507 13.90 18.26 -20.01
C VAL A 507 15.34 18.68 -19.76
N GLY A 508 16.23 18.44 -20.72
CA GLY A 508 17.65 18.78 -20.61
C GLY A 508 18.42 17.85 -19.68
N VAL A 509 17.92 16.63 -19.47
CA VAL A 509 18.55 15.58 -18.65
C VAL A 509 19.29 14.58 -19.54
N LEU A 510 20.36 13.99 -19.02
CA LEU A 510 21.04 12.84 -19.60
C LEU A 510 20.55 11.55 -18.91
N TYR A 511 19.75 10.75 -19.60
CA TYR A 511 19.32 9.45 -19.10
C TYR A 511 20.29 8.36 -19.54
N ILE A 512 20.75 7.52 -18.61
CA ILE A 512 21.71 6.46 -18.87
C ILE A 512 21.09 5.12 -18.46
N LEU A 513 20.89 4.21 -19.42
CA LEU A 513 20.14 2.96 -19.24
C LEU A 513 21.03 1.74 -19.49
N ASP A 514 20.90 0.73 -18.64
CA ASP A 514 21.69 -0.51 -18.70
C ASP A 514 20.86 -1.69 -19.24
N GLU A 515 21.02 -2.04 -20.50
CA GLU A 515 20.36 -3.17 -21.16
C GLU A 515 18.84 -3.25 -20.91
N PRO A 516 18.07 -2.18 -21.23
CA PRO A 516 16.63 -2.12 -20.95
C PRO A 516 15.80 -3.16 -21.73
N SER A 517 16.35 -3.80 -22.76
CA SER A 517 15.68 -4.90 -23.48
C SER A 517 15.68 -6.22 -22.70
N ILE A 518 16.46 -6.36 -21.62
CA ILE A 518 16.60 -7.63 -20.90
C ILE A 518 15.27 -8.13 -20.33
N GLY A 519 14.97 -9.39 -20.65
CA GLY A 519 13.75 -10.07 -20.23
C GLY A 519 12.48 -9.51 -20.88
N LEU A 520 12.59 -8.71 -21.95
CA LEU A 520 11.46 -8.37 -22.81
C LEU A 520 11.28 -9.39 -23.93
N HIS A 521 10.03 -9.62 -24.29
CA HIS A 521 9.70 -10.37 -25.49
C HIS A 521 9.93 -9.46 -26.72
N GLN A 522 10.41 -10.02 -27.85
CA GLN A 522 10.76 -9.23 -29.04
C GLN A 522 9.63 -8.28 -29.51
N ARG A 523 8.37 -8.70 -29.36
CA ARG A 523 7.17 -7.92 -29.72
C ARG A 523 7.00 -6.63 -28.90
N ASP A 524 7.53 -6.56 -27.70
CA ASP A 524 7.42 -5.38 -26.83
C ASP A 524 8.64 -4.45 -26.96
N ASN A 525 9.68 -4.86 -27.70
CA ASN A 525 10.88 -4.06 -27.93
C ASN A 525 10.55 -2.78 -28.72
N ASP A 526 9.64 -2.87 -29.69
CA ASP A 526 9.12 -1.71 -30.43
C ASP A 526 8.55 -0.63 -29.51
N LYS A 527 7.82 -1.04 -28.46
CA LYS A 527 7.21 -0.11 -27.51
C LYS A 527 8.26 0.54 -26.62
N LEU A 528 9.27 -0.22 -26.20
CA LEU A 528 10.40 0.31 -25.45
C LEU A 528 11.14 1.37 -26.27
N ILE A 529 11.50 1.05 -27.52
CA ILE A 529 12.18 1.98 -28.42
C ILE A 529 11.35 3.25 -28.61
N GLY A 530 10.06 3.13 -28.94
CA GLY A 530 9.19 4.31 -29.08
C GLY A 530 9.05 5.14 -27.80
N THR A 531 9.19 4.49 -26.64
CA THR A 531 9.21 5.17 -25.34
C THR A 531 10.51 5.95 -25.12
N LEU A 532 11.67 5.37 -25.49
CA LEU A 532 12.98 6.04 -25.41
C LEU A 532 13.09 7.19 -26.42
N GLU A 533 12.55 7.01 -27.62
CA GLU A 533 12.43 8.07 -28.63
C GLU A 533 11.59 9.24 -28.11
N ARG A 534 10.46 8.95 -27.47
CA ARG A 534 9.65 10.00 -26.83
C ARG A 534 10.43 10.73 -25.73
N LEU A 535 11.21 10.01 -24.93
CA LEU A 535 12.04 10.62 -23.88
C LEU A 535 13.10 11.55 -24.48
N ARG A 536 13.73 11.14 -25.60
CA ARG A 536 14.62 11.99 -26.40
C ARG A 536 13.89 13.22 -26.94
N ASP A 537 12.72 13.04 -27.55
CA ASP A 537 11.96 14.10 -28.23
C ASP A 537 11.42 15.18 -27.28
N LEU A 538 11.32 14.87 -25.98
CA LEU A 538 11.07 15.88 -24.93
C LEU A 538 12.22 16.88 -24.76
N GLY A 539 13.38 16.64 -25.38
CA GLY A 539 14.59 17.46 -25.27
C GLY A 539 15.62 16.90 -24.30
N ASN A 540 15.68 15.57 -24.17
CA ASN A 540 16.67 14.87 -23.35
C ASN A 540 17.68 14.13 -24.23
N THR A 541 18.84 13.82 -23.64
CA THR A 541 19.81 12.90 -24.26
C THR A 541 19.63 11.54 -23.61
N VAL A 542 19.49 10.49 -24.40
CA VAL A 542 19.27 9.13 -23.90
C VAL A 542 20.46 8.29 -24.33
N LEU A 543 21.19 7.75 -23.38
CA LEU A 543 22.36 6.90 -23.59
C LEU A 543 22.03 5.50 -23.08
N VAL A 544 22.10 4.51 -23.96
CA VAL A 544 21.70 3.13 -23.68
C VAL A 544 22.89 2.22 -23.90
N VAL A 545 23.22 1.38 -22.91
CA VAL A 545 24.15 0.26 -23.10
C VAL A 545 23.34 -0.93 -23.57
N GLU A 546 23.56 -1.39 -24.81
CA GLU A 546 22.73 -2.45 -25.42
C GLU A 546 23.49 -3.33 -26.42
N HIS A 547 22.93 -4.52 -26.61
CA HIS A 547 23.38 -5.51 -27.59
C HIS A 547 22.24 -5.98 -28.51
N ASP A 548 21.01 -5.51 -28.28
CA ASP A 548 19.88 -5.78 -29.18
C ASP A 548 20.03 -5.04 -30.53
N GLU A 549 19.92 -5.81 -31.62
CA GLU A 549 20.08 -5.29 -32.99
C GLU A 549 19.07 -4.18 -33.32
N GLN A 550 17.83 -4.33 -32.85
CA GLN A 550 16.76 -3.41 -33.18
C GLN A 550 16.95 -2.04 -32.51
N MET A 551 17.39 -2.04 -31.25
CA MET A 551 17.80 -0.84 -30.53
C MET A 551 19.00 -0.17 -31.20
N MET A 552 20.04 -0.94 -31.55
CA MET A 552 21.22 -0.41 -32.23
C MET A 552 20.84 0.27 -33.56
N ARG A 553 19.98 -0.35 -34.36
CA ARG A 553 19.53 0.21 -35.65
C ARG A 553 18.63 1.44 -35.50
N SER A 554 17.83 1.50 -34.44
CA SER A 554 16.93 2.64 -34.14
C SER A 554 17.65 3.82 -33.48
N SER A 555 18.86 3.63 -32.96
CA SER A 555 19.65 4.71 -32.35
C SER A 555 20.09 5.76 -33.37
N ASP A 556 20.09 7.03 -32.93
CA ASP A 556 20.60 8.15 -33.71
C ASP A 556 22.14 8.10 -33.85
N TRP A 557 22.81 7.54 -32.83
CA TRP A 557 24.28 7.43 -32.75
C TRP A 557 24.67 6.13 -32.04
N LEU A 558 25.71 5.46 -32.54
CA LEU A 558 26.21 4.19 -32.05
C LEU A 558 27.70 4.31 -31.75
N VAL A 559 28.12 3.82 -30.58
CA VAL A 559 29.51 3.70 -30.15
C VAL A 559 29.82 2.23 -29.92
N ASP A 560 30.74 1.68 -30.69
CA ASP A 560 31.17 0.28 -30.56
C ASP A 560 32.46 0.19 -29.74
N MET A 561 32.38 -0.53 -28.63
CA MET A 561 33.46 -0.72 -27.66
C MET A 561 34.12 -2.10 -27.85
N GLY A 562 35.44 -2.14 -27.96
CA GLY A 562 36.17 -3.38 -28.23
C GLY A 562 37.68 -3.17 -28.31
N PRO A 563 38.41 -3.98 -29.12
CA PRO A 563 37.93 -5.14 -29.89
C PRO A 563 37.70 -6.40 -29.05
N GLY A 564 38.22 -6.45 -27.82
CA GLY A 564 38.08 -7.59 -26.90
C GLY A 564 37.41 -7.22 -25.57
N ALA A 565 37.57 -8.10 -24.59
CA ALA A 565 37.12 -7.90 -23.21
C ALA A 565 38.30 -7.71 -22.26
N GLY A 566 38.08 -7.05 -21.12
CA GLY A 566 39.10 -6.85 -20.09
C GLY A 566 40.27 -6.04 -20.63
N GLU A 567 41.49 -6.55 -20.47
CA GLU A 567 42.72 -5.87 -20.92
C GLU A 567 42.78 -5.64 -22.44
N HIS A 568 42.05 -6.45 -23.23
CA HIS A 568 41.97 -6.35 -24.69
C HIS A 568 40.80 -5.49 -25.18
N GLY A 569 39.97 -4.97 -24.26
CA GLY A 569 38.91 -4.01 -24.56
C GLY A 569 39.34 -2.58 -24.28
N GLY A 570 38.35 -1.72 -24.01
CA GLY A 570 38.58 -0.36 -23.56
C GLY A 570 38.94 0.64 -24.66
N HIS A 571 38.79 0.26 -25.93
CA HIS A 571 38.93 1.15 -27.08
C HIS A 571 37.59 1.37 -27.78
N VAL A 572 37.43 2.53 -28.41
CA VAL A 572 36.34 2.79 -29.35
C VAL A 572 36.76 2.27 -30.73
N VAL A 573 36.06 1.26 -31.22
CA VAL A 573 36.33 0.62 -32.51
C VAL A 573 35.69 1.42 -33.65
N ALA A 574 34.45 1.84 -33.44
CA ALA A 574 33.69 2.62 -34.40
C ALA A 574 32.70 3.54 -33.70
N GLU A 575 32.44 4.70 -34.31
CA GLU A 575 31.48 5.68 -33.81
C GLU A 575 30.73 6.35 -34.98
N GLY A 576 29.41 6.44 -34.85
CA GLY A 576 28.54 7.20 -35.74
C GLY A 576 27.14 6.60 -35.89
N THR A 577 26.42 6.96 -36.94
CA THR A 577 25.13 6.31 -37.27
C THR A 577 25.30 4.80 -37.47
N ALA A 578 24.28 3.99 -37.17
CA ALA A 578 24.32 2.54 -37.35
C ALA A 578 24.85 2.11 -38.74
N ALA A 579 24.40 2.77 -39.82
CA ALA A 579 24.86 2.49 -41.19
C ALA A 579 26.36 2.81 -41.44
N LYS A 580 26.94 3.74 -40.68
CA LYS A 580 28.38 4.05 -40.73
C LYS A 580 29.18 2.98 -39.99
N VAL A 581 28.73 2.59 -38.80
CA VAL A 581 29.38 1.56 -37.99
C VAL A 581 29.39 0.22 -38.76
N GLU A 582 28.27 -0.17 -39.37
CA GLU A 582 28.15 -1.39 -40.18
C GLU A 582 29.13 -1.46 -41.37
N ARG A 583 29.57 -0.31 -41.90
CA ARG A 583 30.54 -0.22 -43.01
C ARG A 583 32.00 -0.23 -42.54
N THR A 584 32.24 -0.04 -41.24
CA THR A 584 33.59 -0.04 -40.68
C THR A 584 34.09 -1.48 -40.66
N LYS A 585 35.22 -1.74 -41.32
CA LYS A 585 35.88 -3.05 -41.20
C LYS A 585 36.61 -3.07 -39.86
N GLY A 586 36.19 -3.98 -38.98
CA GLY A 586 36.81 -4.23 -37.68
C GLY A 586 38.26 -4.71 -37.79
#